data_AF-A0AAE3KR93-F1
#
_entry.id   AF-A0AAE3KR93-F1
#
_cell.length_a   1.000
_cell.length_b   1.000
_cell.length_c   1.000
_cell.angle_alpha   90.00
_cell.angle_beta   90.00
_cell.angle_gamma   90.00
#
_symmetry.space_group_name_H-M   'P 1'
#
loop_
_entity.id
_entity.type
_entity.pdbx_description
1 polymer ?
#
loop_
_entity_poly.entity_id
_entity_poly.type
_entity_poly.pdbx_seq_one_letter_code
_entity_poly.pdbx_strand_id
1 'polypeptide(L)'
;PLPTPHSPFRVVAAVGDPMQIVAAGMTIAASSRTGILLAGGTQMLAVYALAEAIAKFGELTTSWQPQEIVVGTTRWVAEDPTGDTVGLAREIGGVPLLASDLNFAQSRYQQLRVYEEGYVKEGVGAGGCAIASYLYKGWNSCQLLEAIEELIARQNQR
;
A
#
# COMPACT_ATOMS: atom_id res chain seq x y z
N PRO A 1 -15.14 18.70 -19.13
CA PRO A 1 -14.20 17.70 -19.69
C PRO A 1 -12.75 18.16 -19.49
N LEU A 2 -11.89 17.33 -18.90
CA LEU A 2 -10.45 17.59 -18.92
C LEU A 2 -9.97 17.51 -20.40
N PRO A 3 -9.00 18.32 -20.84
CA PRO A 3 -8.49 18.31 -22.22
C PRO A 3 -7.34 17.31 -22.42
N THR A 4 -7.42 16.42 -23.42
CA THR A 4 -6.44 15.37 -23.72
C THR A 4 -5.21 15.89 -24.50
N PRO A 5 -3.99 15.38 -24.24
CA PRO A 5 -3.63 14.46 -23.16
C PRO A 5 -3.59 15.18 -21.80
N HIS A 6 -4.17 14.56 -20.77
CA HIS A 6 -4.23 15.14 -19.44
C HIS A 6 -2.85 15.07 -18.77
N SER A 7 -2.33 16.23 -18.35
CA SER A 7 -1.17 16.26 -17.47
C SER A 7 -1.47 15.49 -16.18
N PRO A 8 -0.59 14.57 -15.72
CA PRO A 8 -0.80 13.85 -14.45
C PRO A 8 -0.92 14.83 -13.27
N PHE A 9 -0.25 15.99 -13.35
CA PHE A 9 -0.39 17.08 -12.39
C PHE A 9 -1.78 17.71 -12.38
N ARG A 10 -2.43 17.82 -13.55
CA ARG A 10 -3.83 18.31 -13.64
C ARG A 10 -4.80 17.27 -13.09
N VAL A 11 -4.56 15.98 -13.32
CA VAL A 11 -5.39 14.89 -12.80
C VAL A 11 -5.35 14.86 -11.29
N VAL A 12 -4.15 14.78 -10.69
CA VAL A 12 -4.02 14.75 -9.22
C VAL A 12 -4.54 16.02 -8.56
N ALA A 13 -4.38 17.19 -9.18
CA ALA A 13 -4.93 18.44 -8.66
C ALA A 13 -6.47 18.49 -8.70
N ALA A 14 -7.11 17.75 -9.62
CA ALA A 14 -8.56 17.77 -9.78
C ALA A 14 -9.27 16.73 -8.90
N VAL A 15 -8.71 15.53 -8.76
CA VAL A 15 -9.38 14.38 -8.12
C VAL A 15 -8.50 13.58 -7.16
N GLY A 16 -7.22 13.93 -7.03
CA GLY A 16 -6.31 13.27 -6.10
C GLY A 16 -6.31 13.93 -4.73
N ASP A 17 -5.32 13.54 -3.93
CA ASP A 17 -5.07 14.12 -2.61
C ASP A 17 -3.58 14.51 -2.45
N PRO A 18 -3.23 15.35 -1.45
CA PRO A 18 -1.86 15.78 -1.23
C PRO A 18 -0.89 14.63 -0.90
N MET A 19 -1.37 13.54 -0.29
CA MET A 19 -0.52 12.39 0.02
C MET A 19 -0.07 11.71 -1.26
N GLN A 20 -0.97 11.55 -2.25
CA GLN A 20 -0.64 10.88 -3.50
C GLN A 20 0.49 11.53 -4.28
N ILE A 21 0.46 12.86 -4.45
CA ILE A 21 1.50 13.56 -5.22
C ILE A 21 2.85 13.58 -4.49
N VAL A 22 2.84 13.68 -3.16
CA VAL A 22 4.05 13.60 -2.34
C VAL A 22 4.66 12.21 -2.42
N ALA A 23 3.85 11.17 -2.21
CA ALA A 23 4.29 9.78 -2.28
C ALA A 23 4.81 9.42 -3.69
N ALA A 24 4.15 9.87 -4.75
CA ALA A 24 4.61 9.66 -6.12
C ALA A 24 5.98 10.30 -6.38
N GLY A 25 6.17 11.57 -5.98
CA GLY A 25 7.45 12.26 -6.12
C GLY A 25 8.58 11.58 -5.33
N MET A 26 8.31 11.17 -4.09
CA MET A 26 9.26 10.42 -3.27
C MET A 26 9.63 9.07 -3.92
N THR A 27 8.64 8.36 -4.47
CA THR A 27 8.83 7.07 -5.12
C THR A 27 9.72 7.21 -6.36
N ILE A 28 9.47 8.21 -7.20
CA ILE A 28 10.30 8.50 -8.39
C ILE A 28 11.75 8.75 -7.97
N ALA A 29 11.96 9.65 -7.00
CA ALA A 29 13.31 9.99 -6.56
C ALA A 29 14.03 8.80 -5.90
N ALA A 30 13.35 8.07 -5.01
CA ALA A 30 13.96 7.04 -4.19
C ALA A 30 14.19 5.71 -4.95
N SER A 31 13.34 5.38 -5.92
CA SER A 31 13.49 4.15 -6.76
C SER A 31 14.84 4.09 -7.47
N SER A 32 15.45 5.24 -7.78
CA SER A 32 16.80 5.31 -8.37
C SER A 32 17.95 4.92 -7.44
N ARG A 33 17.67 4.75 -6.14
CA ARG A 33 18.67 4.56 -5.08
C ARG A 33 18.43 3.31 -4.23
N THR A 34 17.18 2.89 -4.07
CA THR A 34 16.80 1.77 -3.20
C THR A 34 15.44 1.21 -3.59
N GLY A 35 15.19 -0.04 -3.21
CA GLY A 35 13.87 -0.65 -3.28
C GLY A 35 12.84 0.07 -2.41
N ILE A 36 11.61 0.15 -2.90
CA ILE A 36 10.47 0.85 -2.31
C ILE A 36 9.31 -0.12 -2.11
N LEU A 37 8.82 -0.17 -0.87
CA LEU A 37 7.56 -0.83 -0.52
C LEU A 37 6.48 0.24 -0.32
N LEU A 38 5.60 0.39 -1.32
CA LEU A 38 4.42 1.23 -1.21
C LEU A 38 3.39 0.53 -0.32
N ALA A 39 3.37 0.89 0.97
CA ALA A 39 2.58 0.22 1.99
C ALA A 39 1.12 0.73 2.03
N GLY A 40 0.20 -0.04 1.46
CA GLY A 40 -1.23 0.24 1.44
C GLY A 40 -1.96 -0.49 0.32
N GLY A 41 -3.28 -0.31 0.26
CA GLY A 41 -4.16 -0.97 -0.71
C GLY A 41 -4.27 -0.24 -2.06
N THR A 42 -5.49 -0.15 -2.58
CA THR A 42 -5.81 0.52 -3.87
C THR A 42 -5.25 1.95 -3.97
N GLN A 43 -5.15 2.67 -2.85
CA GLN A 43 -4.53 3.99 -2.79
C GLN A 43 -3.07 3.98 -3.25
N MET A 44 -2.29 2.95 -2.89
CA MET A 44 -0.89 2.83 -3.30
C MET A 44 -0.74 2.37 -4.76
N LEU A 45 -1.73 1.67 -5.30
CA LEU A 45 -1.81 1.42 -6.75
C LEU A 45 -2.00 2.72 -7.53
N ALA A 46 -2.87 3.62 -7.04
CA ALA A 46 -3.03 4.95 -7.63
C ALA A 46 -1.75 5.79 -7.55
N VAL A 47 -1.00 5.70 -6.44
CA VAL A 47 0.32 6.34 -6.30
C VAL A 47 1.32 5.79 -7.31
N TYR A 48 1.38 4.46 -7.48
CA TYR A 48 2.25 3.83 -8.48
C TYR A 48 1.93 4.34 -9.89
N ALA A 49 0.66 4.31 -10.28
CA ALA A 49 0.21 4.76 -11.60
C ALA A 49 0.50 6.26 -11.82
N LEU A 50 0.27 7.09 -10.80
CA LEU A 50 0.59 8.52 -10.85
C LEU A 50 2.10 8.75 -11.03
N ALA A 51 2.93 8.03 -10.28
CA ALA A 51 4.38 8.13 -10.35
C ALA A 51 4.89 7.73 -11.75
N GLU A 52 4.37 6.63 -12.30
CA GLU A 52 4.69 6.19 -13.65
C GLU A 52 4.26 7.23 -14.70
N ALA A 53 3.05 7.78 -14.58
CA ALA A 53 2.54 8.79 -15.50
C ALA A 53 3.38 10.07 -15.45
N ILE A 54 3.80 10.53 -14.26
CA ILE A 54 4.70 11.68 -14.10
C ILE A 54 6.07 11.40 -14.72
N ALA A 55 6.64 10.22 -14.47
CA ALA A 55 7.93 9.82 -15.02
C ALA A 55 7.95 9.79 -16.55
N LYS A 56 6.82 9.48 -17.18
CA LYS A 56 6.64 9.46 -18.64
C LYS A 56 6.12 10.79 -19.23
N PHE A 57 5.80 11.78 -18.40
CA PHE A 57 5.16 13.01 -18.87
C PHE A 57 6.18 14.05 -19.37
N GLY A 58 6.24 14.25 -20.69
CA GLY A 58 7.11 15.25 -21.32
C GLY A 58 8.59 14.86 -21.33
N GLU A 59 9.49 15.84 -21.27
CA GLU A 59 10.96 15.66 -21.23
C GLU A 59 11.52 15.60 -19.80
N LEU A 60 10.71 15.22 -18.82
CA LEU A 60 11.18 15.00 -17.46
C LEU A 60 12.13 13.80 -17.46
N THR A 61 13.43 14.05 -17.53
CA THR A 61 14.46 13.03 -17.34
C THR A 61 14.42 12.58 -15.88
N THR A 62 13.59 11.58 -15.59
CA THR A 62 13.46 11.00 -14.26
C THR A 62 14.26 9.71 -14.17
N SER A 63 14.85 9.47 -13.01
CA SER A 63 15.56 8.21 -12.72
C SER A 63 14.60 7.10 -12.25
N TRP A 64 13.37 7.08 -12.76
CA TRP A 64 12.33 6.13 -12.38
C TRP A 64 12.77 4.68 -12.66
N GLN A 65 12.77 3.83 -11.62
CA GLN A 65 13.07 2.39 -11.73
C GLN A 65 11.85 1.57 -11.29
N PRO A 66 10.94 1.19 -12.19
CA PRO A 66 9.70 0.50 -11.82
C PRO A 66 9.97 -0.87 -11.17
N GLN A 67 11.07 -1.53 -11.52
CA GLN A 67 11.49 -2.82 -10.96
C GLN A 67 11.92 -2.75 -9.49
N GLU A 68 12.21 -1.55 -8.98
CA GLU A 68 12.57 -1.33 -7.57
C GLU A 68 11.33 -1.07 -6.70
N ILE A 69 10.12 -1.13 -7.26
CA ILE A 69 8.90 -0.72 -6.58
C ILE A 69 7.94 -1.89 -6.49
N VAL A 70 7.44 -2.13 -5.28
CA VAL A 70 6.40 -3.13 -4.97
C VAL A 70 5.32 -2.49 -4.12
N VAL A 71 4.06 -2.87 -4.35
CA VAL A 71 2.94 -2.49 -3.49
C VAL A 71 2.73 -3.59 -2.46
N GLY A 72 2.73 -3.22 -1.19
CA GLY A 72 2.52 -4.14 -0.07
C GLY A 72 1.24 -3.81 0.67
N THR A 73 0.33 -4.75 0.75
CA THR A 73 -0.96 -4.59 1.44
C THR A 73 -1.24 -5.75 2.39
N THR A 74 -2.44 -5.82 2.96
CA THR A 74 -2.93 -6.96 3.75
C THR A 74 -3.67 -7.96 2.87
N ARG A 75 -3.76 -9.21 3.31
CA ARG A 75 -4.64 -10.19 2.64
C ARG A 75 -6.10 -9.74 2.59
N TRP A 76 -6.58 -9.01 3.60
CA TRP A 76 -7.97 -8.53 3.62
C TRP A 76 -8.30 -7.55 2.48
N VAL A 77 -7.31 -6.84 1.94
CA VAL A 77 -7.49 -6.00 0.74
C VAL A 77 -7.33 -6.81 -0.54
N ALA A 78 -6.36 -7.74 -0.57
CA ALA A 78 -6.10 -8.55 -1.75
C ALA A 78 -7.21 -9.57 -2.04
N GLU A 79 -7.86 -10.08 -1.00
CA GLU A 79 -8.92 -11.09 -1.03
C GLU A 79 -10.32 -10.46 -1.03
N ASP A 80 -10.44 -9.12 -0.96
CA ASP A 80 -11.73 -8.43 -0.91
C ASP A 80 -12.48 -8.56 -2.25
N PRO A 81 -13.61 -9.31 -2.30
CA PRO A 81 -14.37 -9.48 -3.54
C PRO A 81 -15.05 -8.18 -4.01
N THR A 82 -15.14 -7.16 -3.16
CA THR A 82 -15.78 -5.87 -3.49
C THR A 82 -14.82 -4.82 -4.05
N GLY A 83 -13.50 -5.01 -3.86
CA GLY A 83 -12.49 -3.99 -4.17
C GLY A 83 -11.64 -4.24 -5.42
N ASP A 84 -11.65 -5.46 -5.97
CA ASP A 84 -10.85 -5.93 -7.13
C ASP A 84 -9.42 -5.34 -7.21
N THR A 85 -8.71 -5.30 -6.08
CA THR A 85 -7.36 -4.74 -5.99
C THR A 85 -6.39 -5.43 -6.96
N VAL A 86 -6.53 -6.74 -7.12
CA VAL A 86 -5.71 -7.54 -8.03
C VAL A 86 -6.03 -7.22 -9.49
N GLY A 87 -7.30 -7.03 -9.85
CA GLY A 87 -7.71 -6.55 -11.16
C GLY A 87 -7.14 -5.19 -11.49
N LEU A 88 -7.22 -4.23 -10.55
CA LEU A 88 -6.64 -2.91 -10.71
C LEU A 88 -5.12 -2.94 -10.92
N ALA A 89 -4.39 -3.77 -10.14
CA ALA A 89 -2.95 -3.94 -10.32
C ALA A 89 -2.59 -4.51 -11.71
N ARG A 90 -3.43 -5.43 -12.24
CA ARG A 90 -3.27 -5.98 -13.59
C ARG A 90 -3.59 -4.96 -14.68
N GLU A 91 -4.60 -4.12 -14.47
CA GLU A 91 -4.99 -3.06 -15.41
C GLU A 91 -3.92 -1.99 -15.54
N ILE A 92 -3.32 -1.56 -14.42
CA ILE A 92 -2.16 -0.65 -14.44
C ILE A 92 -0.99 -1.33 -15.17
N GLY A 93 -0.77 -2.62 -14.89
CA GLY A 93 0.29 -3.42 -15.51
C GLY A 93 1.66 -3.15 -14.88
N GLY A 94 2.48 -4.20 -14.79
CA GLY A 94 3.86 -4.08 -14.30
C GLY A 94 4.02 -3.80 -12.80
N VAL A 95 2.94 -3.77 -12.02
CA VAL A 95 2.98 -3.54 -10.56
C VAL A 95 3.09 -4.86 -9.80
N PRO A 96 4.21 -5.15 -9.10
CA PRO A 96 4.27 -6.26 -8.17
C PRO A 96 3.38 -5.94 -6.96
N LEU A 97 2.48 -6.87 -6.60
CA LEU A 97 1.59 -6.75 -5.45
C LEU A 97 1.89 -7.88 -4.45
N LEU A 98 2.18 -7.52 -3.21
CA LEU A 98 2.38 -8.42 -2.09
C LEU A 98 1.28 -8.20 -1.05
N ALA A 99 0.77 -9.29 -0.48
CA ALA A 99 -0.17 -9.25 0.62
C ALA A 99 0.44 -9.90 1.86
N SER A 100 0.33 -9.25 3.02
CA SER A 100 0.70 -9.86 4.29
C SER A 100 -0.30 -10.93 4.68
N ASP A 101 0.21 -12.02 5.26
CA ASP A 101 -0.61 -13.10 5.82
C ASP A 101 -1.12 -12.77 7.24
N LEU A 102 -1.47 -11.51 7.49
CA LEU A 102 -2.02 -11.10 8.79
C LEU A 102 -3.34 -11.84 9.04
N ASN A 103 -3.47 -12.40 10.23
CA ASN A 103 -4.63 -13.16 10.65
C ASN A 103 -4.98 -12.84 12.10
N PHE A 104 -6.18 -12.30 12.31
CA PHE A 104 -6.74 -11.92 13.60
C PHE A 104 -7.87 -12.84 14.05
N ALA A 105 -8.15 -13.94 13.34
CA ALA A 105 -9.24 -14.86 13.67
C ALA A 105 -9.13 -15.42 15.10
N GLN A 106 -7.91 -15.64 15.58
CA GLN A 106 -7.63 -16.15 16.92
C GLN A 106 -7.44 -15.06 17.98
N SER A 107 -7.61 -13.78 17.63
CA SER A 107 -7.44 -12.70 18.60
C SER A 107 -8.44 -12.82 19.75
N ARG A 108 -8.03 -12.46 20.96
CA ARG A 108 -8.93 -12.32 22.11
C ARG A 108 -9.79 -11.06 22.04
N TYR A 109 -9.35 -10.04 21.31
CA TYR A 109 -10.06 -8.76 21.15
C TYR A 109 -11.06 -8.83 19.99
N GLN A 110 -12.34 -8.57 20.27
CA GLN A 110 -13.37 -8.57 19.24
C GLN A 110 -13.10 -7.52 18.15
N GLN A 111 -12.53 -6.38 18.53
CA GLN A 111 -12.18 -5.28 17.64
C GLN A 111 -11.09 -5.64 16.62
N LEU A 112 -10.31 -6.70 16.87
CA LEU A 112 -9.37 -7.25 15.89
C LEU A 112 -10.03 -8.32 15.03
N ARG A 113 -10.86 -9.19 15.62
CA ARG A 113 -11.58 -10.24 14.88
C ARG A 113 -12.47 -9.69 13.76
N VAL A 114 -13.03 -8.48 13.91
CA VAL A 114 -13.84 -7.84 12.85
C VAL A 114 -13.06 -7.59 11.55
N TYR A 115 -11.72 -7.57 11.55
CA TYR A 115 -10.96 -7.51 10.29
C TYR A 115 -11.23 -8.72 9.40
N GLU A 116 -11.49 -9.88 10.01
CA GLU A 116 -11.84 -11.12 9.32
C GLU A 116 -13.22 -11.09 8.68
N GLU A 117 -14.07 -10.17 9.13
CA GLU A 117 -15.40 -9.94 8.57
C GLU A 117 -15.36 -8.85 7.47
N GLY A 118 -14.17 -8.37 7.09
CA GLY A 118 -13.98 -7.38 6.05
C GLY A 118 -14.06 -5.92 6.55
N TYR A 119 -13.98 -5.68 7.85
CA TYR A 119 -13.91 -4.31 8.39
C TYR A 119 -12.46 -3.80 8.43
N VAL A 120 -12.28 -2.49 8.21
CA VAL A 120 -11.00 -1.75 8.18
C VAL A 120 -10.05 -2.18 7.06
N LYS A 121 -9.71 -3.47 6.96
CA LYS A 121 -8.85 -4.13 5.97
C LYS A 121 -7.39 -3.64 5.92
N GLU A 122 -7.15 -2.34 5.85
CA GLU A 122 -5.82 -1.74 5.72
C GLU A 122 -5.80 -0.32 6.26
N GLY A 123 -4.61 0.18 6.58
CA GLY A 123 -4.40 1.57 6.94
C GLY A 123 -3.04 1.77 7.58
N VAL A 124 -2.53 3.01 7.54
CA VAL A 124 -1.30 3.41 8.23
C VAL A 124 -0.08 2.55 7.85
N GLY A 125 -0.11 1.92 6.68
CA GLY A 125 0.94 1.02 6.19
C GLY A 125 1.02 -0.33 6.91
N ALA A 126 -0.05 -0.80 7.56
CA ALA A 126 -0.04 -2.04 8.35
C ALA A 126 0.39 -3.27 7.54
N GLY A 127 -0.14 -3.45 6.32
CA GLY A 127 0.28 -4.53 5.42
C GLY A 127 1.77 -4.50 5.10
N GLY A 128 2.28 -3.33 4.72
CA GLY A 128 3.71 -3.15 4.42
C GLY A 128 4.61 -3.37 5.64
N CYS A 129 4.21 -2.90 6.83
CA CYS A 129 4.94 -3.15 8.08
C CYS A 129 4.97 -4.64 8.45
N ALA A 130 3.87 -5.36 8.26
CA ALA A 130 3.83 -6.81 8.47
C ALA A 130 4.76 -7.55 7.50
N ILE A 131 4.73 -7.20 6.20
CA ILE A 131 5.66 -7.76 5.19
C ILE A 131 7.11 -7.48 5.59
N ALA A 132 7.44 -6.24 5.94
CA ALA A 132 8.78 -5.85 6.36
C ALA A 132 9.25 -6.62 7.61
N SER A 133 8.34 -6.84 8.57
CA SER A 133 8.64 -7.60 9.80
C SER A 133 8.96 -9.06 9.50
N TYR A 134 8.20 -9.68 8.59
CA TYR A 134 8.49 -11.02 8.10
C TYR A 134 9.85 -11.07 7.38
N LEU A 135 10.12 -10.16 6.44
CA LEU A 135 11.38 -10.15 5.68
C LEU A 135 12.61 -9.85 6.53
N TYR A 136 12.48 -8.97 7.54
CA TYR A 136 13.61 -8.53 8.36
C TYR A 136 13.88 -9.44 9.56
N LYS A 137 12.84 -10.01 10.19
CA LYS A 137 12.94 -10.79 11.43
C LYS A 137 12.33 -12.19 11.37
N GLY A 138 11.73 -12.58 10.25
CA GLY A 138 11.02 -13.86 10.14
C GLY A 138 9.75 -13.93 10.99
N TRP A 139 9.17 -12.78 11.35
CA TRP A 139 7.97 -12.75 12.18
C TRP A 139 6.76 -13.29 11.44
N ASN A 140 6.11 -14.30 12.00
CA ASN A 140 4.87 -14.85 11.47
C ASN A 140 3.63 -14.10 12.00
N SER A 141 2.45 -14.44 11.48
CA SER A 141 1.20 -13.79 11.89
C SER A 141 0.88 -13.97 13.37
N CYS A 142 1.23 -15.10 13.98
CA CYS A 142 0.96 -15.33 15.40
C CYS A 142 1.79 -14.37 16.27
N GLN A 143 3.08 -14.22 15.96
CA GLN A 143 3.97 -13.29 16.67
C GLN A 143 3.54 -11.83 16.50
N LEU A 144 3.11 -11.45 15.29
CA LEU A 144 2.55 -10.11 15.05
C LEU A 144 1.26 -9.89 15.85
N LEU A 145 0.35 -10.87 15.87
CA LEU A 145 -0.89 -10.79 16.64
C LEU A 145 -0.59 -10.65 18.15
N GLU A 146 0.30 -11.49 18.70
CA GLU A 146 0.71 -11.40 20.11
C GLU A 146 1.25 -10.01 20.45
N ALA A 147 2.14 -9.46 19.62
CA ALA A 147 2.68 -8.11 19.82
C ALA A 147 1.61 -7.01 19.77
N ILE A 148 0.65 -7.11 18.85
CA ILE A 148 -0.48 -6.17 18.75
C ILE A 148 -1.36 -6.26 20.00
N GLU A 149 -1.67 -7.48 20.45
CA GLU A 149 -2.50 -7.69 21.65
C GLU A 149 -1.83 -7.18 22.92
N GLU A 150 -0.51 -7.34 23.05
CA GLU A 150 0.27 -6.76 24.14
C GLU A 150 0.21 -5.23 24.14
N LEU A 151 0.30 -4.60 22.97
CA LEU A 151 0.19 -3.15 22.85
C LEU A 151 -1.18 -2.64 23.28
N ILE A 152 -2.26 -3.32 22.86
CA ILE A 152 -3.63 -2.99 23.28
C ILE A 152 -3.78 -3.15 24.81
N ALA A 153 -3.26 -4.24 25.38
CA ALA A 153 -3.32 -4.47 26.83
C ALA A 153 -2.63 -3.35 27.62
N ARG A 154 -1.47 -2.89 27.16
CA ARG A 154 -0.73 -1.77 27.79
C ARG A 154 -1.46 -0.44 27.66
N GLN A 155 -2.16 -0.20 26.54
CA GLN A 155 -2.94 1.03 26.34
C GLN A 155 -4.18 1.08 27.23
N ASN A 156 -4.86 -0.06 27.42
CA ASN A 156 -6.05 -0.14 28.29
C ASN A 156 -5.74 0.01 29.79
N GLN A 157 -4.46 -0.02 30.17
CA GLN A 157 -3.99 0.21 31.55
C GLN A 157 -3.58 1.67 31.82
N ARG A 158 -3.59 2.52 30.79
CA ARG A 158 -3.32 3.97 30.90
C ARG A 158 -4.62 4.74 30.99
#